data_AF-X1NI82-F1
#
_entry.id   AF-X1NI82-F1
#
_cell.length_a   1.000
_cell.length_b   1.000
_cell.length_c   1.000
_cell.angle_alpha   90.00
_cell.angle_beta   90.00
_cell.angle_gamma   90.00
#
_symmetry.space_group_name_H-M   'P 1'
#
loop_
_entity.id
_entity.type
_entity.pdbx_description
1 polymer ?
#
loop_
_entity_poly.entity_id
_entity_poly.type
_entity_poly.pdbx_seq_one_letter_code
_entity_poly.pdbx_strand_id
1 'polypeptide(L)'
;GRHVEPEVLQAALGAPVVPMVATKAQGVRELAETIERLVRGGIPYQPRCPKIKDDHQAVLDEILALVEPHVPVPYPADWVALKLLEGDKEITTMMRGLLSEAVWEQVHDILMGHDDALVAVAGGRYDWIGRMIRAAVVRPRVGQISLTERLDRWATHPVWGMALLAGILALVFWLTYTIGAPLQDMLDTYVVGTLANWAQALLANGPEWFSRLVVEGVIGGAGTVITFFPILVIFFAALGFLEDMGYMARAAYVMDRFMHLMGLHGKNF
;
A
#
# COMPACT_ATOMS: atom_id res chain seq x y z
N GLY A 1 2.34 17.27 -0.33
CA GLY A 1 2.17 16.29 -1.42
C GLY A 1 3.42 16.25 -2.29
N ARG A 2 3.55 15.27 -3.19
CA ARG A 2 4.65 15.24 -4.18
C ARG A 2 4.32 16.24 -5.30
N HIS A 3 5.29 17.07 -5.68
CA HIS A 3 5.16 17.98 -6.82
C HIS A 3 5.97 17.43 -7.98
N VAL A 4 5.37 17.30 -9.15
CA VAL A 4 6.05 16.88 -10.39
C VAL A 4 6.13 18.10 -11.27
N GLU A 5 7.33 18.41 -11.78
CA GLU A 5 7.56 19.50 -12.72
C GLU A 5 7.52 18.96 -14.16
N PRO A 6 6.43 19.19 -14.93
CA PRO A 6 6.25 18.56 -16.23
C PRO A 6 7.32 18.96 -17.24
N GLU A 7 7.77 20.21 -17.21
CA GLU A 7 8.83 20.73 -18.10
C GLU A 7 10.16 20.02 -17.85
N VAL A 8 10.50 19.76 -16.58
CA VAL A 8 11.72 19.03 -16.21
C VAL A 8 11.60 17.57 -16.61
N LEU A 9 10.42 16.96 -16.42
CA LEU A 9 10.19 15.58 -16.87
C LEU A 9 10.29 15.47 -18.40
N GLN A 10 9.74 16.43 -19.14
CA GLN A 10 9.84 16.50 -20.59
C GLN A 10 11.29 16.62 -21.04
N ALA A 11 12.08 17.51 -20.43
CA ALA A 11 13.50 17.65 -20.73
C ALA A 11 14.32 16.40 -20.37
N ALA A 12 13.94 15.70 -19.30
CA ALA A 12 14.59 14.47 -18.86
C ALA A 12 14.28 13.30 -19.80
N LEU A 13 13.02 13.14 -20.21
CA LEU A 13 12.56 12.07 -21.08
C LEU A 13 12.87 12.30 -22.56
N GLY A 14 13.01 13.55 -23.00
CA GLY A 14 13.15 13.90 -24.42
C GLY A 14 11.86 13.69 -25.24
N ALA A 15 10.71 13.63 -24.55
CA ALA A 15 9.39 13.46 -25.13
C ALA A 15 8.37 14.40 -24.46
N PRO A 16 7.32 14.86 -25.17
CA PRO A 16 6.34 15.79 -24.61
C PRO A 16 5.64 15.23 -23.37
N VAL A 17 5.47 16.08 -22.33
CA VAL A 17 4.78 15.70 -21.09
C VAL A 17 3.65 16.69 -20.83
N VAL A 18 2.41 16.21 -20.86
CA VAL A 18 1.22 17.03 -20.59
C VAL A 18 0.61 16.61 -19.25
N PRO A 19 0.56 17.50 -18.24
CA PRO A 19 -0.11 17.21 -16.98
C PRO A 19 -1.62 17.18 -17.18
N MET A 20 -2.31 16.17 -16.66
CA MET A 20 -3.76 16.05 -16.82
C MET A 20 -4.46 15.41 -15.63
N VAL A 21 -5.75 15.72 -15.48
CA VAL A 21 -6.68 15.06 -14.55
C VAL A 21 -7.91 14.63 -15.33
N ALA A 22 -7.93 13.37 -15.76
CA ALA A 22 -8.98 12.82 -16.62
C ALA A 22 -10.38 12.97 -16.01
N THR A 23 -10.53 12.70 -14.72
CA THR A 23 -11.82 12.77 -14.00
C THR A 23 -12.38 14.19 -13.91
N LYS A 24 -11.53 15.21 -14.07
CA LYS A 24 -11.93 16.63 -14.09
C LYS A 24 -11.89 17.23 -15.50
N ALA A 25 -11.66 16.41 -16.53
CA ALA A 25 -11.44 16.84 -17.91
C ALA A 25 -10.33 17.93 -18.07
N GLN A 26 -9.36 17.98 -17.16
CA GLN A 26 -8.26 18.94 -17.20
C GLN A 26 -7.08 18.37 -18.00
N GLY A 27 -6.49 19.15 -18.90
CA GLY A 27 -5.33 18.75 -19.72
C GLY A 27 -5.66 17.88 -20.93
N VAL A 28 -6.91 17.45 -21.12
CA VAL A 28 -7.31 16.56 -22.23
C VAL A 28 -7.17 17.25 -23.59
N ARG A 29 -7.60 18.51 -23.71
CA ARG A 29 -7.48 19.28 -24.96
C ARG A 29 -6.02 19.55 -25.32
N GLU A 30 -5.22 19.92 -24.31
CA GLU A 30 -3.79 20.16 -24.46
C GLU A 30 -3.04 18.89 -24.91
N LEU A 31 -3.41 17.73 -24.37
CA LEU A 31 -2.86 16.45 -24.80
C LEU A 31 -3.19 16.18 -26.28
N ALA A 32 -4.44 16.40 -26.70
CA ALA A 32 -4.84 16.20 -28.10
C ALA A 32 -4.10 17.16 -29.06
N GLU A 33 -4.00 18.44 -28.71
CA GLU A 33 -3.24 19.44 -29.47
C GLU A 33 -1.73 19.07 -29.54
N THR A 34 -1.18 18.53 -28.45
CA THR A 34 0.23 18.09 -28.40
C THR A 34 0.47 16.89 -29.31
N ILE A 35 -0.44 15.91 -29.33
CA ILE A 35 -0.36 14.75 -30.23
C ILE A 35 -0.42 15.21 -31.69
N GLU A 36 -1.35 16.09 -32.04
CA GLU A 36 -1.47 16.62 -33.41
C GLU A 36 -0.19 17.34 -33.84
N ARG A 37 0.38 18.18 -32.98
CA ARG A 37 1.64 18.87 -33.25
C ARG A 37 2.81 17.90 -33.39
N LEU A 38 2.88 16.86 -32.57
CA LEU A 38 3.93 15.84 -32.63
C LEU A 38 3.89 15.10 -33.97
N VAL A 39 2.71 14.64 -34.40
CA VAL A 39 2.52 13.93 -35.67
C VAL A 39 2.86 14.81 -36.86
N ARG A 40 2.56 16.11 -36.79
CA ARG A 40 2.91 17.10 -37.82
C ARG A 40 4.39 17.53 -37.80
N GLY A 41 5.21 17.00 -36.88
CA GLY A 41 6.63 17.36 -36.75
C GLY A 41 6.87 18.74 -36.13
N GLY A 42 5.86 19.34 -35.50
CA GLY A 42 5.94 20.67 -34.86
C GLY A 42 6.54 20.65 -33.45
N ILE A 43 6.98 19.49 -32.95
CA ILE A 43 7.62 19.31 -31.64
C ILE A 43 8.81 18.36 -31.81
N PRO A 44 9.99 18.66 -31.24
CA PRO A 44 11.11 17.73 -31.26
C PRO A 44 10.78 16.46 -30.48
N TYR A 45 11.08 15.30 -31.08
CA TYR A 45 10.88 13.99 -30.50
C TYR A 45 12.18 13.19 -30.53
N GLN A 46 12.85 13.11 -29.38
CA GLN A 46 14.10 12.37 -29.23
C GLN A 46 14.11 11.70 -27.85
N PRO A 47 13.36 10.60 -27.69
CA PRO A 47 13.23 9.93 -26.40
C PRO A 47 14.58 9.43 -25.92
N ARG A 48 14.89 9.70 -24.65
CA ARG A 48 16.10 9.21 -23.98
C ARG A 48 15.83 7.86 -23.34
N CYS A 49 16.08 6.78 -24.07
CA CYS A 49 15.78 5.43 -23.60
C CYS A 49 16.71 4.96 -22.46
N PRO A 50 16.24 4.04 -21.60
CA PRO A 50 17.09 3.36 -20.62
C PRO A 50 18.15 2.51 -21.30
N LYS A 51 19.29 2.34 -20.64
CA LYS A 51 20.34 1.38 -21.02
C LYS A 51 20.30 0.17 -20.09
N ILE A 52 20.77 -0.98 -20.58
CA ILE A 52 21.11 -2.12 -19.72
C ILE A 52 22.21 -1.71 -18.73
N LYS A 53 22.37 -2.46 -17.64
CA LYS A 53 23.50 -2.24 -16.73
C LYS A 53 24.84 -2.47 -17.44
N ASP A 54 25.84 -1.73 -16.99
CA ASP A 54 27.19 -1.72 -17.60
C ASP A 54 27.84 -3.11 -17.60
N ASP A 55 27.50 -3.97 -16.63
CA ASP A 55 27.99 -5.36 -16.52
C ASP A 55 27.52 -6.28 -17.66
N HIS A 56 26.44 -5.93 -18.37
CA HIS A 56 25.87 -6.71 -19.47
C HIS A 56 25.87 -5.96 -20.80
N GLN A 57 26.48 -4.76 -20.87
CA GLN A 57 26.52 -3.98 -22.11
C GLN A 57 27.29 -4.71 -23.21
N ALA A 58 28.43 -5.34 -22.88
CA ALA A 58 29.21 -6.12 -23.84
C ALA A 58 28.41 -7.30 -24.42
N VAL A 59 27.67 -8.01 -23.56
CA VAL A 59 26.82 -9.15 -23.96
C VAL A 59 25.71 -8.69 -24.92
N LEU A 60 25.09 -7.53 -24.64
CA LEU A 60 24.10 -6.94 -25.53
C LEU A 60 24.70 -6.60 -26.90
N ASP A 61 25.90 -6.01 -26.92
CA ASP A 61 26.59 -5.63 -28.16
C ASP A 61 26.98 -6.87 -28.99
N GLU A 62 27.36 -7.97 -28.34
CA GLU A 62 27.64 -9.26 -29.00
C GLU A 62 26.40 -9.84 -29.67
N ILE A 63 25.27 -9.92 -28.95
CA ILE A 63 23.99 -10.38 -29.53
C ILE A 63 23.56 -9.46 -30.66
N LEU A 64 23.68 -8.13 -30.48
CA LEU A 64 23.31 -7.15 -31.49
C LEU A 64 24.08 -7.40 -32.79
N ALA A 65 25.39 -7.60 -32.74
CA ALA A 65 26.21 -7.88 -33.92
C ALA A 65 25.79 -9.15 -34.66
N LEU A 66 25.32 -10.18 -33.94
CA LEU A 66 24.85 -11.43 -34.54
C LEU A 66 23.48 -11.29 -35.20
N VAL A 67 22.56 -10.53 -34.57
CA VAL A 67 21.17 -10.45 -35.01
C VAL A 67 20.90 -9.34 -35.99
N GLU A 68 21.62 -8.21 -35.93
CA GLU A 68 21.38 -6.99 -36.72
C GLU A 68 21.16 -7.25 -38.23
N PRO A 69 21.95 -8.10 -38.92
CA PRO A 69 21.75 -8.35 -40.34
C PRO A 69 20.44 -9.06 -40.70
N HIS A 70 19.79 -9.70 -39.72
CA HIS A 70 18.64 -10.59 -39.89
C HIS A 70 17.35 -10.00 -39.31
N VAL A 71 17.42 -8.86 -38.62
CA VAL A 71 16.24 -8.24 -37.99
C VAL A 71 15.28 -7.72 -39.06
N PRO A 72 14.01 -8.15 -39.07
CA PRO A 72 13.04 -7.68 -40.04
C PRO A 72 12.52 -6.27 -39.68
N VAL A 73 12.30 -5.45 -40.70
CA VAL A 73 11.53 -4.20 -40.57
C VAL A 73 10.11 -4.55 -40.10
N PRO A 74 9.51 -3.85 -39.10
CA PRO A 74 9.88 -2.54 -38.57
C PRO A 74 10.69 -2.55 -37.26
N TYR A 75 11.23 -3.69 -36.85
CA TYR A 75 11.85 -3.80 -35.53
C TYR A 75 13.24 -3.15 -35.49
N PRO A 76 13.54 -2.31 -34.47
CA PRO A 76 14.91 -1.87 -34.20
C PRO A 76 15.78 -3.03 -33.72
N ALA A 77 17.00 -3.16 -34.24
CA ALA A 77 17.89 -4.28 -33.92
C ALA A 77 18.35 -4.29 -32.45
N ASP A 78 18.62 -3.11 -31.89
CA ASP A 78 18.94 -2.91 -30.47
C ASP A 78 17.81 -3.40 -29.55
N TRP A 79 16.56 -3.12 -29.92
CA TRP A 79 15.39 -3.60 -29.20
C TRP A 79 15.24 -5.12 -29.29
N VAL A 80 15.48 -5.72 -30.46
CA VAL A 80 15.45 -7.18 -30.64
C VAL A 80 16.52 -7.87 -29.80
N ALA A 81 17.77 -7.38 -29.83
CA ALA A 81 18.85 -7.92 -29.01
C ALA A 81 18.52 -7.84 -27.51
N LEU A 82 18.00 -6.70 -27.06
CA LEU A 82 17.55 -6.53 -25.67
C LEU A 82 16.42 -7.50 -25.31
N LYS A 83 15.48 -7.74 -26.22
CA LYS A 83 14.35 -8.66 -26.02
C LYS A 83 14.76 -10.12 -25.93
N LEU A 84 15.79 -10.51 -26.69
CA LEU A 84 16.38 -11.84 -26.57
C LEU A 84 17.02 -12.03 -25.18
N LEU A 85 17.77 -11.04 -24.68
CA LEU A 85 18.32 -11.05 -23.31
C LEU A 85 17.25 -11.07 -22.21
N GLU A 86 16.10 -10.46 -22.45
CA GLU A 86 14.94 -10.53 -21.54
C GLU A 86 14.25 -11.92 -21.54
N GLY A 87 14.58 -12.80 -22.49
CA GLY A 87 13.91 -14.08 -22.66
C GLY A 87 12.51 -13.97 -23.28
N ASP A 88 12.27 -12.96 -24.12
CA ASP A 88 10.99 -12.76 -24.80
C ASP A 88 10.70 -13.92 -25.77
N LYS A 89 9.63 -14.68 -25.52
CA LYS A 89 9.31 -15.90 -26.27
C LYS A 89 8.95 -15.63 -27.73
N GLU A 90 8.28 -14.51 -28.00
CA GLU A 90 7.82 -14.18 -29.36
C GLU A 90 9.02 -13.79 -30.22
N ILE A 91 9.88 -12.91 -29.69
CA ILE A 91 11.10 -12.49 -30.38
C ILE A 91 12.08 -13.65 -30.53
N THR A 92 12.22 -14.50 -29.52
CA THR A 92 13.05 -15.72 -29.57
C THR A 92 12.59 -16.65 -30.69
N THR A 93 11.28 -16.90 -30.79
CA THR A 93 10.72 -17.79 -31.83
C THR A 93 10.89 -17.18 -33.22
N MET A 94 10.67 -15.87 -33.36
CA MET A 94 10.84 -15.13 -34.61
C MET A 94 12.29 -15.18 -35.09
N MET A 95 13.25 -14.84 -34.22
CA MET A 95 14.67 -14.82 -34.59
C MET A 95 15.21 -16.23 -34.86
N ARG A 96 14.76 -17.26 -34.13
CA ARG A 96 15.13 -18.65 -34.43
C ARG A 96 14.71 -19.08 -35.84
N GLY A 97 13.57 -18.58 -36.33
CA GLY A 97 13.09 -18.87 -37.69
C GLY A 97 13.85 -18.11 -38.79
N LEU A 98 14.54 -17.02 -38.46
CA LEU A 98 15.24 -16.14 -39.40
C LEU A 98 16.75 -16.37 -39.45
N LEU A 99 17.33 -16.82 -38.33
CA LEU A 99 18.76 -17.08 -38.21
C LEU A 99 19.11 -18.47 -38.75
N SER A 100 20.33 -18.62 -39.26
CA SER A 100 20.88 -19.95 -39.57
C SER A 100 21.18 -20.71 -38.27
N GLU A 101 21.14 -22.05 -38.30
CA GLU A 101 21.42 -22.89 -37.13
C GLU A 101 22.74 -22.52 -36.44
N ALA A 102 23.81 -22.24 -37.22
CA ALA A 102 25.12 -21.88 -36.68
C ALA A 102 25.15 -20.52 -35.95
N VAL A 103 24.33 -19.55 -36.39
CA VAL A 103 24.22 -18.24 -35.71
C VAL A 103 23.28 -18.36 -34.51
N TRP A 104 22.21 -19.13 -34.64
CA TRP A 104 21.29 -19.40 -33.54
C TRP A 104 22.00 -20.09 -32.38
N GLU A 105 22.86 -21.07 -32.65
CA GLU A 105 23.66 -21.76 -31.63
C GLU A 105 24.53 -20.77 -30.83
N GLN A 106 25.23 -19.85 -31.51
CA GLN A 106 26.01 -18.79 -30.86
C GLN A 106 25.15 -17.87 -29.99
N VAL A 107 24.00 -17.40 -30.52
CA VAL A 107 23.07 -16.57 -29.74
C VAL A 107 22.55 -17.36 -28.53
N HIS A 108 22.18 -18.62 -28.72
CA HIS A 108 21.64 -19.46 -27.66
C HIS A 108 22.66 -19.72 -26.54
N ASP A 109 23.92 -19.97 -26.90
CA ASP A 109 25.01 -20.15 -25.94
C ASP A 109 25.22 -18.90 -25.08
N ILE A 110 25.20 -17.70 -25.70
CA ILE A 110 25.27 -16.42 -24.97
C ILE A 110 24.08 -16.28 -24.02
N LEU A 111 22.86 -16.55 -24.49
CA LEU A 111 21.65 -16.44 -23.67
C LEU A 111 21.67 -17.42 -22.48
N MET A 112 22.18 -18.63 -22.68
CA MET A 112 22.30 -19.65 -21.62
C MET A 112 23.45 -19.34 -20.64
N GLY A 113 24.49 -18.63 -21.09
CA GLY A 113 25.60 -18.19 -20.25
C GLY A 113 25.29 -16.98 -19.36
N HIS A 114 24.19 -16.26 -19.64
CA HIS A 114 23.79 -15.02 -18.97
C HIS A 114 22.33 -15.08 -18.49
N ASP A 115 22.01 -16.02 -17.61
CA ASP A 115 20.68 -16.19 -17.02
C ASP A 115 20.25 -15.01 -16.12
N ASP A 116 21.22 -14.20 -15.68
CA ASP A 116 21.03 -12.97 -14.92
C ASP A 116 20.77 -11.74 -15.80
N ALA A 117 20.85 -11.85 -17.13
CA ALA A 117 20.64 -10.74 -18.05
C ALA A 117 19.27 -10.05 -17.86
N LEU A 118 18.21 -10.81 -17.58
CA LEU A 118 16.89 -10.24 -17.28
C LEU A 118 16.94 -9.27 -16.08
N VAL A 119 17.70 -9.64 -15.04
CA VAL A 119 17.88 -8.81 -13.84
C VAL A 119 18.69 -7.56 -14.19
N ALA A 120 19.70 -7.68 -15.05
CA ALA A 120 20.49 -6.56 -15.52
C ALA A 120 19.64 -5.55 -16.33
N VAL A 121 18.80 -6.04 -17.24
CA VAL A 121 17.88 -5.21 -18.03
C VAL A 121 16.87 -4.50 -17.11
N ALA A 122 16.22 -5.25 -16.21
CA ALA A 122 15.28 -4.68 -15.25
C ALA A 122 15.96 -3.63 -14.36
N GLY A 123 17.15 -3.93 -13.85
CA GLY A 123 17.96 -3.02 -13.04
C GLY A 123 18.28 -1.72 -13.76
N GLY A 124 18.75 -1.79 -15.01
CA GLY A 124 19.05 -0.62 -15.83
C GLY A 124 17.83 0.29 -16.06
N ARG A 125 16.64 -0.31 -16.26
CA ARG A 125 15.38 0.42 -16.35
C ARG A 125 15.01 1.12 -15.04
N TYR A 126 15.11 0.43 -13.90
CA TYR A 126 14.82 1.04 -12.60
C TYR A 126 15.81 2.15 -12.24
N ASP A 127 17.09 1.97 -12.55
CA ASP A 127 18.11 2.99 -12.34
C ASP A 127 17.84 4.23 -13.20
N TRP A 128 17.44 4.03 -14.46
CA TRP A 128 17.02 5.12 -15.35
C TRP A 128 15.75 5.83 -14.85
N ILE A 129 14.69 5.09 -14.47
CA ILE A 129 13.47 5.68 -13.88
C ILE A 129 13.83 6.50 -12.64
N GLY A 130 14.68 5.95 -11.76
CA GLY A 130 15.15 6.63 -10.56
C GLY A 130 15.87 7.94 -10.88
N ARG A 131 16.71 7.98 -11.92
CA ARG A 131 17.34 9.23 -12.40
C ARG A 131 16.32 10.24 -12.90
N MET A 132 15.35 9.82 -13.72
CA MET A 132 14.31 10.71 -14.26
C MET A 132 13.44 11.30 -13.14
N ILE A 133 13.03 10.48 -12.17
CA ILE A 133 12.24 10.91 -11.01
C ILE A 133 13.03 11.90 -10.15
N ARG A 134 14.31 11.64 -9.88
CA ARG A 134 15.14 12.56 -9.08
C ARG A 134 15.29 13.94 -9.73
N ALA A 135 15.29 14.00 -11.06
CA ALA A 135 15.34 15.26 -11.78
C ALA A 135 14.00 16.01 -11.71
N ALA A 136 12.88 15.32 -11.97
CA ALA A 136 11.59 15.98 -12.22
C ALA A 136 10.64 16.07 -11.03
N VAL A 137 10.87 15.31 -9.96
CA VAL A 137 10.00 15.30 -8.79
C VAL A 137 10.62 16.12 -7.67
N VAL A 138 10.09 17.32 -7.47
CA VAL A 138 10.39 18.11 -6.28
C VAL A 138 9.69 17.46 -5.10
N ARG A 139 10.50 16.77 -4.30
CA ARG A 139 10.09 16.44 -2.93
C ARG A 139 10.07 17.77 -2.17
N PRO A 140 8.98 18.13 -1.49
CA PRO A 140 9.02 19.26 -0.59
C PRO A 140 10.20 19.08 0.37
N ARG A 141 11.00 20.13 0.57
CA ARG A 141 12.08 20.11 1.56
C ARG A 141 11.50 19.61 2.88
N VAL A 142 12.06 18.54 3.43
CA VAL A 142 11.81 18.10 4.81
C VAL A 142 12.36 19.21 5.70
N GLY A 143 11.53 20.21 5.98
CA GLY A 143 12.00 21.50 6.52
C GLY A 143 10.90 22.44 6.99
N GLN A 144 9.65 22.02 7.01
CA GLN A 144 8.69 22.59 7.93
C GLN A 144 8.40 21.51 8.96
N ILE A 145 8.98 21.67 10.14
CA ILE A 145 8.64 20.91 11.34
C ILE A 145 7.15 21.19 11.56
N SER A 146 6.30 20.33 11.01
CA SER A 146 4.89 20.34 11.29
C SER A 146 4.74 19.93 12.75
N LEU A 147 3.71 20.43 13.42
CA LEU A 147 3.37 20.02 14.79
C LEU A 147 3.32 18.47 14.95
N THR A 148 3.07 17.76 13.84
CA THR A 148 3.08 16.30 13.72
C THR A 148 4.43 15.65 14.03
N GLU A 149 5.56 16.24 13.60
CA GLU A 149 6.90 15.63 13.78
C GLU A 149 7.40 15.76 15.23
N ARG A 150 7.00 16.85 15.92
CA ARG A 150 7.22 17.00 17.36
C ARG A 150 6.41 15.98 18.17
N LEU A 151 5.16 15.74 17.76
CA LEU A 151 4.30 14.73 18.38
C LEU A 151 4.86 13.32 18.16
N ASP A 152 5.35 13.01 16.96
CA ASP A 152 5.94 11.71 16.64
C ASP A 152 7.24 11.46 17.44
N ARG A 153 8.06 12.49 17.68
CA ARG A 153 9.25 12.35 18.53
C ARG A 153 8.92 12.03 20.00
N TRP A 154 7.79 12.50 20.50
CA TRP A 154 7.28 12.15 21.83
C TRP A 154 6.64 10.77 21.83
N ALA A 155 5.83 10.45 20.81
CA ALA A 155 5.17 9.16 20.66
C ALA A 155 6.16 7.99 20.44
N THR A 156 7.34 8.26 19.88
CA THR A 156 8.39 7.25 19.62
C THR A 156 9.44 7.15 20.72
N HIS A 157 9.41 8.00 21.75
CA HIS A 157 10.29 7.86 22.91
C HIS A 157 9.79 6.71 23.80
N PRO A 158 10.65 5.79 24.27
CA PRO A 158 10.24 4.53 24.90
C PRO A 158 9.34 4.70 26.13
N VAL A 159 9.52 5.77 26.90
CA VAL A 159 8.68 6.08 28.09
C VAL A 159 7.43 6.90 27.71
N TRP A 160 7.56 7.88 26.79
CA TRP A 160 6.46 8.77 26.45
C TRP A 160 5.46 8.13 25.48
N GLY A 161 5.91 7.23 24.60
CA GLY A 161 5.05 6.39 23.77
C GLY A 161 4.18 5.46 24.61
N MET A 162 4.74 4.86 25.67
CA MET A 162 3.97 4.02 26.60
C MET A 162 2.97 4.85 27.42
N ALA A 163 3.38 6.02 27.94
CA ALA A 163 2.48 6.92 28.64
C ALA A 163 1.34 7.43 27.73
N LEU A 164 1.64 7.74 26.47
CA LEU A 164 0.65 8.14 25.47
C LEU A 164 -0.32 6.99 25.15
N LEU A 165 0.18 5.77 24.96
CA LEU A 165 -0.64 4.58 24.76
C LEU A 165 -1.59 4.33 25.93
N ALA A 166 -1.07 4.37 27.16
CA ALA A 166 -1.87 4.25 28.38
C ALA A 166 -2.90 5.38 28.48
N GLY A 167 -2.53 6.61 28.13
CA GLY A 167 -3.42 7.77 28.12
C GLY A 167 -4.57 7.64 27.11
N ILE A 168 -4.29 7.16 25.90
CA ILE A 168 -5.33 6.94 24.88
C ILE A 168 -6.24 5.78 25.29
N LEU A 169 -5.69 4.68 25.82
CA LEU A 169 -6.49 3.57 26.32
C LEU A 169 -7.38 4.00 27.49
N ALA A 170 -6.83 4.79 28.42
CA ALA A 170 -7.59 5.38 29.53
C ALA A 170 -8.70 6.32 29.02
N LEU A 171 -8.44 7.11 27.98
CA LEU A 171 -9.43 7.97 27.35
C LEU A 171 -10.56 7.15 26.70
N VAL A 172 -10.22 6.07 26.00
CA VAL A 172 -11.21 5.14 25.42
C VAL A 172 -12.08 4.55 26.53
N PHE A 173 -11.48 3.97 27.57
CA PHE A 173 -12.24 3.42 28.70
C PHE A 173 -13.11 4.48 29.36
N TRP A 174 -12.56 5.67 29.62
CA TRP A 174 -13.30 6.76 30.23
C TRP A 174 -14.50 7.17 29.38
N LEU A 175 -14.33 7.33 28.06
CA LEU A 175 -15.41 7.66 27.14
C LEU A 175 -16.46 6.54 27.09
N THR A 176 -16.01 5.29 26.98
CA THR A 176 -16.87 4.10 26.95
C THR A 176 -17.74 4.01 28.20
N TYR A 177 -17.20 4.18 29.40
CA TYR A 177 -17.99 4.11 30.63
C TYR A 177 -18.84 5.36 30.85
N THR A 178 -18.33 6.55 30.50
CA THR A 178 -19.07 7.81 30.66
C THR A 178 -20.36 7.82 29.85
N ILE A 179 -20.35 7.25 28.63
CA ILE A 179 -21.52 7.19 27.76
C ILE A 179 -22.26 5.86 27.93
N GLY A 180 -21.53 4.75 28.04
CA GLY A 180 -22.11 3.42 28.07
C GLY A 180 -22.79 3.06 29.38
N ALA A 181 -22.29 3.53 30.54
CA ALA A 181 -22.91 3.22 31.83
C ALA A 181 -24.32 3.84 31.97
N PRO A 182 -24.55 5.13 31.62
CA PRO A 182 -25.92 5.67 31.58
C PRO A 182 -26.86 4.88 30.66
N LEU A 183 -26.38 4.44 29.49
CA LEU A 183 -27.19 3.65 28.55
C LEU A 183 -27.48 2.25 29.08
N GLN A 184 -26.50 1.63 29.75
CA GLN A 184 -26.66 0.36 30.44
C GLN A 184 -27.74 0.47 31.53
N ASP A 185 -27.68 1.49 32.38
CA ASP A 185 -28.64 1.72 33.47
C ASP A 185 -30.05 1.98 32.92
N MET A 186 -30.16 2.70 31.80
CA MET A 186 -31.43 2.91 31.11
C MET A 186 -32.01 1.59 30.59
N LEU A 187 -31.21 0.74 29.93
CA LEU A 187 -31.68 -0.57 29.46
C LEU A 187 -32.08 -1.47 30.62
N ASP A 188 -31.30 -1.46 31.69
CA ASP A 188 -31.58 -2.27 32.88
C ASP A 188 -32.90 -1.83 33.53
N THR A 189 -33.09 -0.53 33.73
CA THR A 189 -34.29 0.00 34.37
C THR A 189 -35.54 -0.16 33.49
N TYR A 190 -35.46 0.28 32.22
CA TYR A 190 -36.64 0.40 31.36
C TYR A 190 -36.96 -0.86 30.58
N VAL A 191 -35.97 -1.68 30.21
CA VAL A 191 -36.20 -2.89 29.42
C VAL A 191 -36.22 -4.12 30.32
N VAL A 192 -35.11 -4.37 31.05
CA VAL A 192 -34.98 -5.57 31.88
C VAL A 192 -35.93 -5.50 33.07
N GLY A 193 -35.95 -4.38 33.80
CA GLY A 193 -36.80 -4.16 34.96
C GLY A 193 -38.29 -4.22 34.62
N THR A 194 -38.70 -3.59 33.51
CA THR A 194 -40.08 -3.70 33.01
C THR A 194 -40.42 -5.15 32.68
N LEU A 195 -39.59 -5.84 31.88
CA LEU A 195 -39.85 -7.24 31.50
C LEU A 195 -39.92 -8.17 32.72
N ALA A 196 -39.02 -7.98 33.69
CA ALA A 196 -39.01 -8.71 34.96
C ALA A 196 -40.30 -8.49 35.74
N ASN A 197 -40.78 -7.24 35.87
CA ASN A 197 -42.02 -6.92 36.56
C ASN A 197 -43.25 -7.52 35.86
N TRP A 198 -43.29 -7.48 34.52
CA TRP A 198 -44.35 -8.11 33.74
C TRP A 198 -44.36 -9.63 33.93
N ALA A 199 -43.20 -10.28 33.86
CA ALA A 199 -43.07 -11.71 34.10
C ALA A 199 -43.49 -12.08 35.52
N GLN A 200 -43.08 -11.30 36.52
CA GLN A 200 -43.45 -11.49 37.93
C GLN A 200 -44.97 -11.39 38.14
N ALA A 201 -45.64 -10.43 37.49
CA ALA A 201 -47.10 -10.27 37.58
C ALA A 201 -47.85 -11.45 36.92
N LEU A 202 -47.37 -11.94 35.77
CA LEU A 202 -47.95 -13.10 35.08
C LEU A 202 -47.75 -14.42 35.83
N LEU A 203 -46.62 -14.56 36.52
CA LEU A 203 -46.24 -15.76 37.28
C LEU A 203 -46.66 -15.71 38.75
N ALA A 204 -47.39 -14.66 39.18
CA ALA A 204 -47.77 -14.45 40.58
C ALA A 204 -48.60 -15.59 41.20
N ASN A 205 -49.36 -16.33 40.38
CA ASN A 205 -50.17 -17.47 40.82
C ASN A 205 -49.43 -18.82 40.76
N GLY A 206 -48.17 -18.83 40.32
CA GLY A 206 -47.36 -20.04 40.17
C GLY A 206 -46.49 -20.35 41.40
N PRO A 207 -45.77 -21.48 41.40
CA PRO A 207 -44.80 -21.79 42.44
C PRO A 207 -43.68 -20.73 42.51
N GLU A 208 -43.37 -20.26 43.72
CA GLU A 208 -42.41 -19.17 43.96
C GLU A 208 -41.02 -19.46 43.36
N TRP A 209 -40.56 -20.72 43.46
CA TRP A 209 -39.27 -21.15 42.91
C TRP A 209 -39.20 -21.00 41.39
N PHE A 210 -40.32 -21.21 40.68
CA PHE A 210 -40.38 -21.11 39.23
C PHE A 210 -40.40 -19.65 38.78
N SER A 211 -41.15 -18.78 39.49
CA SER A 211 -41.15 -17.34 39.22
C SER A 211 -39.74 -16.75 39.38
N ARG A 212 -39.03 -17.09 40.47
CA ARG A 212 -37.65 -16.60 40.68
C ARG A 212 -36.68 -17.11 39.64
N LEU A 213 -36.79 -18.39 39.24
CA LEU A 213 -35.94 -18.96 38.20
C LEU A 213 -36.08 -18.21 36.87
N VAL A 214 -37.31 -17.84 36.50
CA VAL A 214 -37.57 -17.11 35.25
C VAL A 214 -37.17 -15.64 35.36
N VAL A 215 -37.52 -14.96 36.45
CA VAL A 215 -37.29 -13.52 36.61
C VAL A 215 -35.81 -13.21 36.92
N GLU A 216 -35.23 -13.85 37.93
CA GLU A 216 -33.84 -13.60 38.34
C GLU A 216 -32.84 -14.40 37.50
N GLY A 217 -33.19 -15.65 37.18
CA GLY A 217 -32.30 -16.53 36.41
C GLY A 217 -32.28 -16.20 34.92
N VAL A 218 -33.42 -16.36 34.25
CA VAL A 218 -33.49 -16.19 32.78
C VAL A 218 -33.47 -14.71 32.38
N ILE A 219 -34.40 -13.91 32.91
CA ILE A 219 -34.52 -12.49 32.54
C ILE A 219 -33.34 -11.69 33.11
N GLY A 220 -32.96 -11.90 34.37
CA GLY A 220 -31.78 -11.24 34.95
C GLY A 220 -30.48 -11.62 34.23
N GLY A 221 -30.28 -12.91 33.93
CA GLY A 221 -29.10 -13.39 33.20
C GLY A 221 -29.02 -12.85 31.76
N ALA A 222 -30.10 -12.98 30.98
CA ALA A 222 -30.16 -12.43 29.62
C ALA A 222 -30.09 -10.89 29.63
N GLY A 223 -30.75 -10.27 30.60
CA GLY A 223 -30.74 -8.83 30.82
C GLY A 223 -29.34 -8.30 31.02
N THR A 224 -28.53 -8.96 31.85
CA THR A 224 -27.11 -8.61 32.06
C THR A 224 -26.35 -8.57 30.73
N VAL A 225 -26.48 -9.59 29.88
CA VAL A 225 -25.79 -9.63 28.58
C VAL A 225 -26.25 -8.49 27.66
N ILE A 226 -27.56 -8.24 27.63
CA ILE A 226 -28.16 -7.18 26.78
C ILE A 226 -27.74 -5.79 27.26
N THR A 227 -27.68 -5.56 28.57
CA THR A 227 -27.34 -4.24 29.14
C THR A 227 -25.86 -3.90 28.97
N PHE A 228 -24.98 -4.89 28.76
CA PHE A 228 -23.58 -4.66 28.36
C PHE A 228 -23.40 -4.27 26.88
N PHE A 229 -24.40 -4.50 26.03
CA PHE A 229 -24.28 -4.27 24.59
C PHE A 229 -23.88 -2.82 24.22
N PRO A 230 -24.46 -1.75 24.80
CA PRO A 230 -24.05 -0.37 24.48
C PRO A 230 -22.58 -0.09 24.80
N ILE A 231 -22.08 -0.62 25.92
CA ILE A 231 -20.68 -0.48 26.33
C ILE A 231 -19.78 -1.11 25.27
N LEU A 232 -20.09 -2.33 24.83
CA LEU A 232 -19.31 -3.02 23.80
C LEU A 232 -19.34 -2.27 22.47
N VAL A 233 -20.51 -1.78 22.04
CA VAL A 233 -20.63 -1.00 20.80
C VAL A 233 -19.78 0.26 20.85
N ILE A 234 -19.83 1.02 21.95
CA ILE A 234 -19.03 2.25 22.11
C ILE A 234 -17.54 1.92 22.16
N PHE A 235 -17.16 0.86 22.89
CA PHE A 235 -15.78 0.40 22.98
C PHE A 235 -15.22 0.01 21.62
N PHE A 236 -15.93 -0.84 20.87
CA PHE A 236 -15.50 -1.25 19.52
C PHE A 236 -15.54 -0.12 18.52
N ALA A 237 -16.50 0.80 18.60
CA ALA A 237 -16.51 2.01 17.77
C ALA A 237 -15.30 2.92 18.05
N ALA A 238 -14.93 3.10 19.32
CA ALA A 238 -13.74 3.85 19.71
C ALA A 238 -12.44 3.16 19.24
N LEU A 239 -12.37 1.83 19.33
CA LEU A 239 -11.24 1.05 18.78
C LEU A 239 -11.16 1.15 17.26
N GLY A 240 -12.29 1.02 16.55
CA GLY A 240 -12.35 1.17 15.09
C GLY A 240 -11.93 2.58 14.65
N PHE A 241 -12.35 3.62 15.38
CA PHE A 241 -11.87 4.98 15.13
C PHE A 241 -10.35 5.11 15.32
N LEU A 242 -9.78 4.47 16.35
CA LEU A 242 -8.32 4.45 16.54
C LEU A 242 -7.59 3.66 15.43
N GLU A 243 -8.21 2.62 14.90
CA GLU A 243 -7.70 1.84 13.77
C GLU A 243 -7.69 2.66 12.48
N ASP A 244 -8.78 3.36 12.16
CA ASP A 244 -8.90 4.23 10.98
C ASP A 244 -7.90 5.39 11.02
N MET A 245 -7.57 5.88 12.22
CA MET A 245 -6.53 6.90 12.43
C MET A 245 -5.10 6.33 12.33
N GLY A 246 -4.96 5.02 12.12
CA GLY A 246 -3.69 4.31 12.03
C GLY A 246 -2.93 4.24 13.36
N TYR A 247 -3.62 4.44 14.50
CA TYR A 247 -2.98 4.41 15.82
C TYR A 247 -2.59 2.99 16.23
N MET A 248 -3.40 1.98 15.86
CA MET A 248 -3.10 0.57 16.15
C MET A 248 -1.74 0.13 15.59
N ALA A 249 -1.37 0.58 14.39
CA ALA A 249 -0.05 0.32 13.80
C ALA A 249 1.09 0.95 14.61
N ARG A 250 0.88 2.15 15.18
CA ARG A 250 1.86 2.81 16.05
C ARG A 250 1.95 2.17 17.43
N ALA A 251 0.80 1.77 17.99
CA ALA A 251 0.71 1.05 19.27
C ALA A 251 1.46 -0.29 19.21
N ALA A 252 1.31 -1.04 18.11
CA ALA A 252 2.04 -2.30 17.89
C ALA A 252 3.56 -2.09 17.89
N TYR A 253 4.06 -1.01 17.26
CA TYR A 253 5.48 -0.66 17.27
C TYR A 253 6.00 -0.29 18.67
N VAL A 254 5.22 0.47 19.44
CA VAL A 254 5.57 0.81 20.84
C VAL A 254 5.59 -0.44 21.71
N MET A 255 4.62 -1.34 21.52
CA MET A 255 4.54 -2.63 22.22
C MET A 255 5.69 -3.56 21.88
N ASP A 256 6.04 -3.71 20.60
CA ASP A 256 7.16 -4.54 20.13
C ASP A 256 8.49 -4.10 20.79
N ARG A 257 8.73 -2.77 20.82
CA ARG A 257 9.91 -2.22 21.49
C ARG A 257 9.93 -2.47 23.00
N PHE A 258 8.78 -2.41 23.67
CA PHE A 258 8.67 -2.73 25.09
C PHE A 258 8.88 -4.22 25.37
N MET A 259 8.29 -5.09 24.56
CA MET A 259 8.49 -6.55 24.65
C MET A 259 9.96 -6.92 24.41
N HIS A 260 10.63 -6.25 23.48
CA HIS A 260 12.06 -6.40 23.25
C HIS A 260 12.90 -5.90 24.43
N LEU A 261 12.49 -4.81 25.10
CA LEU A 261 13.16 -4.32 26.32
C LEU A 261 13.04 -5.32 27.48
N MET A 262 11.90 -6.01 27.60
CA MET A 262 11.66 -7.03 28.63
C MET A 262 12.21 -8.42 28.28
N GLY A 263 12.88 -8.58 27.13
CA GLY A 263 13.47 -9.86 26.73
C GLY A 263 12.45 -10.91 26.29
N LEU A 264 11.21 -10.52 25.98
CA LEU A 264 10.13 -11.42 25.55
C LEU A 264 10.08 -11.60 24.02
N HIS A 265 11.23 -11.48 23.34
CA HIS A 265 11.29 -11.79 21.92
C HIS A 265 11.48 -13.30 21.75
N GLY A 266 10.65 -13.93 20.92
CA GLY A 266 10.66 -15.37 20.60
C GLY A 266 11.92 -15.82 19.85
N LYS A 267 13.09 -15.63 20.47
CA LYS A 267 14.33 -16.35 20.19
C LYS A 267 14.67 -17.17 21.42
N ASN A 268 13.77 -18.09 21.77
CA ASN A 268 14.07 -19.35 22.44
C ASN A 268 12.79 -20.20 22.34
N PHE A 269 12.93 -21.31 21.59
CA PHE A 269 11.96 -22.31 21.13
C PHE A 269 11.21 -22.00 19.84
#